data_AF-A0A7K3MCU3-F1
#
_entry.id   AF-A0A7K3MCU3-F1
#
_cell.length_a   1.000
_cell.length_b   1.000
_cell.length_c   1.000
_cell.angle_alpha   90.00
_cell.angle_beta   90.00
_cell.angle_gamma   90.00
#
_symmetry.space_group_name_H-M   'P 1'
#
loop_
_entity.id
_entity.type
_entity.pdbx_description
1 polymer ?
#
loop_
_entity_poly.entity_id
_entity_poly.type
_entity_poly.pdbx_seq_one_letter_code
_entity_poly.pdbx_strand_id
1 'polypeptide(L)'
;MRADSALGALIEAAQRDAAANDAGRTVLQILLGHAVRIAARAYRPGVAGICGDLSQLSASSVTGVWEVIRVYPVRRRSRRIAANVALDARRTFARTLHQANCAELPVEPAYLDVPVPEAALDAGVELLGVLAWGIDQRVITPSEAALLTRVYCPAPGEAGGAAVADQLGLPWPTVRQRCSRAVRRLASAVSAVGHCA
;
A
#
# COMPACT_ATOMS: atom_id res chain seq x y z
N MET A 1 -10.84 26.71 25.33
CA MET A 1 -9.59 26.06 25.80
C MET A 1 -9.84 24.69 26.45
N ARG A 2 -10.94 24.49 27.20
CA ARG A 2 -11.26 23.22 27.90
C ARG A 2 -11.59 22.01 27.01
N ALA A 3 -12.17 22.23 25.83
CA ALA A 3 -12.59 21.13 24.94
C ALA A 3 -11.41 20.41 24.27
N ASP A 4 -10.42 21.15 23.76
CA ASP A 4 -9.21 20.56 23.18
C ASP A 4 -8.39 19.82 24.24
N SER A 5 -8.27 20.34 25.46
CA SER A 5 -7.55 19.63 26.54
C SER A 5 -8.25 18.34 26.95
N ALA A 6 -9.59 18.31 27.00
CA ALA A 6 -10.35 17.09 27.28
C ALA A 6 -10.19 16.05 26.17
N LEU A 7 -10.28 16.48 24.90
CA LEU A 7 -10.08 15.60 23.76
C LEU A 7 -8.64 15.06 23.71
N GLY A 8 -7.66 15.90 24.03
CA GLY A 8 -6.26 15.50 24.15
C GLY A 8 -6.04 14.45 25.23
N ALA A 9 -6.65 14.62 26.41
CA ALA A 9 -6.58 13.64 27.50
C ALA A 9 -7.21 12.28 27.13
N LEU A 10 -8.33 12.29 26.40
CA LEU A 10 -8.97 11.07 25.89
C LEU A 10 -8.07 10.34 24.87
N ILE A 11 -7.43 11.08 23.97
CA ILE A 11 -6.47 10.50 23.01
C ILE A 11 -5.27 9.91 23.75
N GLU A 12 -4.69 10.63 24.70
CA GLU A 12 -3.57 10.09 25.50
C GLU A 12 -3.98 8.88 26.35
N ALA A 13 -5.24 8.80 26.80
CA ALA A 13 -5.77 7.61 27.48
C ALA A 13 -5.90 6.43 26.50
N ALA A 14 -6.48 6.66 25.32
CA ALA A 14 -6.65 5.65 24.26
C ALA A 14 -5.30 5.11 23.73
N GLN A 15 -4.23 5.89 23.84
CA GLN A 15 -2.88 5.49 23.43
C GLN A 15 -2.12 4.70 24.51
N ARG A 16 -2.42 4.95 25.80
CA ARG A 16 -1.74 4.29 26.93
C ARG A 16 -2.23 2.88 27.18
N ASP A 17 -3.51 2.63 26.96
CA ASP A 17 -4.12 1.34 27.26
C ASP A 17 -4.99 0.89 26.09
N ALA A 18 -4.51 -0.13 25.37
CA ALA A 18 -5.24 -0.73 24.26
C ALA A 18 -6.46 -1.55 24.72
N ALA A 19 -6.52 -1.97 25.98
CA ALA A 19 -7.64 -2.69 26.56
C ALA A 19 -8.75 -1.73 27.04
N ALA A 20 -8.41 -0.48 27.40
CA ALA A 20 -9.35 0.60 27.70
C ALA A 20 -9.93 1.23 26.42
N ASN A 21 -10.66 0.43 25.64
CA ASN A 21 -11.19 0.77 24.32
C ASN A 21 -12.20 1.94 24.34
N ASP A 22 -12.77 2.26 25.50
CA ASP A 22 -13.85 3.25 25.64
C ASP A 22 -13.40 4.67 25.31
N ALA A 23 -12.19 5.08 25.73
CA ALA A 23 -11.69 6.43 25.45
C ALA A 23 -11.50 6.66 23.94
N GLY A 24 -10.90 5.67 23.25
CA GLY A 24 -10.74 5.71 21.80
C GLY A 24 -12.08 5.73 21.08
N ARG A 25 -13.03 4.91 21.54
CA ARG A 25 -14.40 4.86 21.00
C ARG A 25 -15.13 6.19 21.20
N THR A 26 -15.02 6.85 22.35
CA THR A 26 -15.62 8.16 22.59
C THR A 26 -15.06 9.21 21.63
N VAL A 27 -13.73 9.25 21.44
CA VAL A 27 -13.10 10.16 20.48
C VAL A 27 -13.60 9.88 19.05
N LEU A 28 -13.68 8.61 18.66
CA LEU A 28 -14.19 8.20 17.35
C LEU A 28 -15.66 8.61 17.17
N GLN A 29 -16.51 8.44 18.18
CA GLN A 29 -17.91 8.84 18.14
C GLN A 29 -18.07 10.36 17.97
N ILE A 30 -17.26 11.15 18.68
CA ILE A 30 -17.21 12.62 18.51
C ILE A 30 -16.82 12.98 17.06
N LEU A 31 -15.90 12.22 16.46
CA LEU A 31 -15.39 12.45 15.11
C LEU A 31 -16.18 11.74 14.01
N LEU A 32 -17.23 10.98 14.35
CA LEU A 32 -17.96 10.15 13.38
C LEU A 32 -18.58 11.00 12.26
N GLY A 33 -19.12 12.17 12.60
CA GLY A 33 -19.64 13.11 11.61
C GLY A 33 -18.57 13.65 10.65
N HIS A 34 -17.29 13.66 11.03
CA HIS A 34 -16.19 13.95 10.10
C HIS A 34 -15.88 12.76 9.20
N ALA A 35 -15.85 11.54 9.73
CA ALA A 35 -15.64 10.32 8.93
C ALA A 35 -16.71 10.15 7.85
N VAL A 36 -17.99 10.33 8.21
CA VAL A 36 -19.12 10.28 7.26
C VAL A 36 -18.98 11.35 6.18
N ARG A 37 -18.61 12.58 6.53
CA ARG A 37 -18.37 13.66 5.55
C ARG A 37 -17.20 13.37 4.62
N ILE A 38 -16.13 12.74 5.11
CA ILE A 38 -14.99 12.31 4.28
C ILE A 38 -15.46 11.28 3.25
N ALA A 39 -16.16 10.23 3.69
CA ALA A 39 -16.68 9.18 2.83
C ALA A 39 -17.68 9.72 1.79
N ALA A 40 -18.68 10.48 2.22
CA ALA A 40 -19.66 11.09 1.32
C ALA A 40 -19.02 12.03 0.29
N ARG A 41 -17.96 12.76 0.67
CA ARG A 41 -17.25 13.63 -0.27
C ARG A 41 -16.40 12.85 -1.27
N ALA A 42 -15.95 11.65 -0.94
CA ALA A 42 -15.22 10.77 -1.84
C ALA A 42 -16.14 9.95 -2.74
N TYR A 43 -17.35 9.63 -2.26
CA TYR A 43 -18.35 8.90 -3.01
C TYR A 43 -18.77 9.69 -4.25
N ARG A 44 -18.53 9.10 -5.42
CA ARG A 44 -18.83 9.66 -6.74
C ARG A 44 -19.37 8.53 -7.62
N PRO A 45 -20.67 8.21 -7.52
CA PRO A 45 -21.25 7.13 -8.30
C PRO A 45 -21.09 7.43 -9.80
N GLY A 46 -20.70 6.42 -10.57
CA GLY A 46 -20.57 6.51 -12.04
C GLY A 46 -19.31 7.22 -12.55
N VAL A 47 -18.35 7.58 -11.69
CA VAL A 47 -17.06 8.14 -12.11
C VAL A 47 -16.02 7.03 -12.24
N ALA A 48 -15.47 6.85 -13.44
CA ALA A 48 -14.42 5.88 -13.71
C ALA A 48 -13.16 6.15 -12.86
N GLY A 49 -12.60 5.10 -12.24
CA GLY A 49 -11.37 5.16 -11.44
C GLY A 49 -11.56 5.46 -9.95
N ILE A 50 -12.79 5.42 -9.42
CA ILE A 50 -13.06 5.41 -7.98
C ILE A 50 -13.66 4.05 -7.62
N CYS A 51 -12.89 3.22 -6.92
CA CYS A 51 -13.33 1.92 -6.42
C CYS A 51 -13.94 2.07 -5.02
N GLY A 52 -15.09 1.43 -4.81
CA GLY A 52 -15.73 1.30 -3.50
C GLY A 52 -17.14 1.90 -3.40
N ASP A 53 -18.06 1.14 -2.82
CA ASP A 53 -19.38 1.63 -2.46
C ASP A 53 -19.34 2.56 -1.22
N LEU A 54 -20.47 3.20 -0.90
CA LEU A 54 -20.54 4.10 0.26
C LEU A 54 -20.21 3.38 1.58
N SER A 55 -20.49 2.08 1.68
CA SER A 55 -20.21 1.28 2.88
C SER A 55 -18.70 1.09 3.06
N GLN A 56 -17.99 0.69 2.00
CA GLN A 56 -16.54 0.53 1.97
C GLN A 56 -15.82 1.85 2.22
N LEU A 57 -16.29 2.94 1.62
CA LEU A 57 -15.74 4.28 1.87
C LEU A 57 -15.97 4.74 3.32
N SER A 58 -17.12 4.42 3.91
CA SER A 58 -17.42 4.73 5.31
C SER A 58 -16.57 3.91 6.28
N ALA A 59 -16.40 2.61 6.04
CA ALA A 59 -15.52 1.75 6.83
C ALA A 59 -14.06 2.23 6.74
N SER A 60 -13.61 2.60 5.54
CA SER A 60 -12.25 3.12 5.31
C SER A 60 -12.03 4.46 5.99
N SER A 61 -13.01 5.36 5.98
CA SER A 61 -12.89 6.67 6.64
C SER A 61 -12.88 6.55 8.17
N VAL A 62 -13.69 5.65 8.73
CA VAL A 62 -13.68 5.31 10.16
C VAL A 62 -12.33 4.72 10.57
N THR A 63 -11.81 3.78 9.77
CA THR A 63 -10.48 3.18 9.99
C THR A 63 -9.39 4.25 9.98
N GLY A 64 -9.40 5.17 9.01
CA GLY A 64 -8.43 6.26 8.95
C GLY A 64 -8.50 7.21 10.15
N VAL A 65 -9.69 7.46 10.72
CA VAL A 65 -9.82 8.23 11.97
C VAL A 65 -9.23 7.46 13.15
N TRP A 66 -9.56 6.17 13.27
CA TRP A 66 -9.04 5.31 14.34
C TRP A 66 -7.51 5.23 14.33
N GLU A 67 -6.90 5.01 13.16
CA GLU A 67 -5.45 4.97 12.99
C GLU A 67 -4.78 6.27 13.45
N VAL A 68 -5.36 7.43 13.08
CA VAL A 68 -4.82 8.72 13.49
C VAL A 68 -4.93 8.92 14.99
N ILE A 69 -6.05 8.55 15.62
CA ILE A 69 -6.20 8.64 17.09
C ILE A 69 -5.06 7.89 17.80
N ARG A 70 -4.68 6.72 17.31
CA ARG A 70 -3.63 5.88 17.92
C ARG A 70 -2.22 6.47 17.86
N VAL A 71 -1.95 7.38 16.93
CA VAL A 71 -0.59 7.95 16.73
C VAL A 71 -0.54 9.47 16.84
N TYR A 72 -1.67 10.13 17.13
CA TYR A 72 -1.75 11.59 17.13
C TYR A 72 -0.88 12.21 18.24
N PRO A 73 0.04 13.15 17.91
CA PRO A 73 0.98 13.72 18.87
C PRO A 73 0.35 14.87 19.68
N VAL A 74 -0.45 14.54 20.69
CA VAL A 74 -1.23 15.50 21.52
C VAL A 74 -0.35 16.61 22.10
N ARG A 75 0.81 16.27 22.66
CA ARG A 75 1.73 17.25 23.26
C ARG A 75 2.27 18.28 22.27
N ARG A 76 2.53 17.87 21.02
CA ARG A 76 3.03 18.76 19.97
C ARG A 76 1.90 19.56 19.31
N ARG A 77 0.69 19.01 19.24
CA ARG A 77 -0.48 19.61 18.56
C ARG A 77 -1.70 19.64 19.49
N SER A 78 -1.61 20.46 20.53
CA SER A 78 -2.59 20.55 21.62
C SER A 78 -3.80 21.46 21.36
N ARG A 79 -3.86 22.13 20.19
CA ARG A 79 -4.95 23.03 19.79
C ARG A 79 -5.63 22.53 18.52
N ARG A 80 -6.94 22.79 18.40
CA ARG A 80 -7.77 22.37 17.25
C ARG A 80 -7.64 20.87 17.00
N ILE A 81 -7.64 20.07 18.06
CA ILE A 81 -7.30 18.65 18.00
C ILE A 81 -8.24 17.92 17.05
N ALA A 82 -9.56 18.11 17.19
CA ALA A 82 -10.55 17.48 16.33
C ALA A 82 -10.33 17.80 14.84
N ALA A 83 -10.03 19.07 14.51
CA ALA A 83 -9.79 19.49 13.13
C ALA A 83 -8.50 18.89 12.55
N ASN A 84 -7.43 18.85 13.34
CA ASN A 84 -6.16 18.26 12.94
C ASN A 84 -6.29 16.74 12.75
N VAL A 85 -6.95 16.05 13.68
CA VAL A 85 -7.25 14.62 13.56
C VAL A 85 -8.09 14.35 12.30
N ALA A 86 -9.14 15.13 12.05
CA ALA A 86 -9.96 14.97 10.85
C ALA A 86 -9.17 15.22 9.55
N LEU A 87 -8.26 16.21 9.56
CA LEU A 87 -7.40 16.50 8.41
C LEU A 87 -6.40 15.37 8.15
N ASP A 88 -5.75 14.86 9.20
CA ASP A 88 -4.81 13.75 9.10
C ASP A 88 -5.54 12.45 8.71
N ALA A 89 -6.75 12.22 9.23
CA ALA A 89 -7.58 11.08 8.86
C ALA A 89 -7.98 11.12 7.38
N ARG A 90 -8.32 12.31 6.86
CA ARG A 90 -8.58 12.50 5.42
C ARG A 90 -7.34 12.19 4.57
N ARG A 91 -6.13 12.52 5.05
CA ARG A 91 -4.88 12.17 4.34
C ARG A 91 -4.65 10.67 4.35
N THR A 92 -4.82 10.02 5.50
CA THR A 92 -4.73 8.56 5.63
C THR A 92 -5.71 7.88 4.67
N PHE A 93 -6.99 8.25 4.75
CA PHE A 93 -8.04 7.78 3.85
C PHE A 93 -7.72 7.99 2.37
N ALA A 94 -7.24 9.17 1.98
CA ALA A 94 -6.89 9.44 0.58
C ALA A 94 -5.72 8.57 0.09
N ARG A 95 -4.75 8.23 0.96
CA ARG A 95 -3.69 7.27 0.60
C ARG A 95 -4.25 5.87 0.43
N THR A 96 -5.12 5.42 1.33
CA THR A 96 -5.79 4.12 1.23
C THR A 96 -6.60 4.02 -0.06
N LEU A 97 -7.35 5.07 -0.42
CA LEU A 97 -8.06 5.11 -1.70
C LEU A 97 -7.11 5.14 -2.88
N HIS A 98 -5.99 5.85 -2.81
CA HIS A 98 -5.03 5.84 -3.91
C HIS A 98 -4.40 4.46 -4.10
N GLN A 99 -4.15 3.73 -3.02
CA GLN A 99 -3.69 2.34 -3.04
C GLN A 99 -4.77 1.37 -3.54
N ALA A 100 -6.04 1.58 -3.18
CA ALA A 100 -7.17 0.78 -3.67
C ALA A 100 -7.51 1.09 -5.14
N ASN A 101 -7.33 2.34 -5.57
CA ASN A 101 -7.47 2.77 -6.97
C ASN A 101 -6.28 2.35 -7.84
N CYS A 102 -5.35 1.53 -7.33
CA CYS A 102 -4.51 0.71 -8.20
C CYS A 102 -5.44 -0.24 -8.96
N ALA A 103 -5.91 0.23 -10.12
CA ALA A 103 -6.87 -0.39 -11.04
C ALA A 103 -7.34 -1.79 -10.61
N GLU A 104 -8.56 -1.88 -10.08
CA GLU A 104 -9.28 -3.15 -10.07
C GLU A 104 -9.36 -3.61 -11.54
N LEU A 105 -8.49 -4.55 -11.90
CA LEU A 105 -8.52 -5.17 -13.21
C LEU A 105 -9.77 -6.05 -13.24
N PRO A 106 -10.65 -5.92 -14.25
CA PRO A 106 -11.74 -6.86 -14.43
C PRO A 106 -11.12 -8.26 -14.57
N VAL A 107 -11.34 -9.09 -13.56
CA VAL A 107 -10.98 -10.50 -13.58
C VAL A 107 -12.23 -11.25 -13.99
N GLU A 108 -12.21 -11.96 -15.12
CA GLU A 108 -13.36 -12.80 -15.48
C GLU A 108 -13.59 -13.85 -14.39
N PRO A 109 -14.86 -14.21 -14.06
CA PRO A 109 -15.16 -15.20 -13.02
C PRO A 109 -14.43 -16.55 -13.21
N ALA A 110 -14.11 -16.89 -14.46
CA ALA A 110 -13.32 -18.07 -14.82
C ALA A 110 -11.92 -18.09 -14.17
N TYR A 111 -11.36 -16.94 -13.79
CA TYR A 111 -10.08 -16.82 -13.08
C TYR A 111 -10.20 -16.92 -11.55
N LEU A 112 -11.40 -16.80 -10.99
CA LEU A 112 -11.62 -16.91 -9.53
C LEU A 112 -11.72 -18.37 -9.07
N ASP A 113 -12.14 -19.27 -9.97
CA ASP A 113 -12.24 -20.71 -9.75
C ASP A 113 -11.07 -21.50 -10.39
N VAL A 114 -10.01 -20.81 -10.81
CA VAL A 114 -8.77 -21.53 -11.16
C VAL A 114 -8.28 -22.17 -9.87
N PRO A 115 -8.25 -23.51 -9.76
CA PRO A 115 -7.55 -24.15 -8.66
C PRO A 115 -6.13 -23.63 -8.75
N VAL A 116 -5.65 -22.89 -7.74
CA VAL A 116 -4.23 -22.56 -7.64
C VAL A 116 -3.51 -23.89 -7.80
N PRO A 117 -2.78 -24.12 -8.91
CA PRO A 117 -2.15 -25.41 -9.09
C PRO A 117 -1.27 -25.62 -7.87
N GLU A 118 -1.50 -26.70 -7.14
CA GLU A 118 -0.73 -27.06 -5.96
C GLU A 118 0.73 -27.38 -6.32
N ALA A 119 1.09 -27.26 -7.60
CA ALA A 119 2.42 -26.85 -8.01
C ALA A 119 2.65 -25.38 -7.64
N ALA A 120 2.87 -25.13 -6.35
CA ALA A 120 3.82 -24.11 -5.95
C ALA A 120 5.16 -24.49 -6.59
N LEU A 121 5.34 -24.16 -7.87
CA LEU A 121 6.65 -23.92 -8.41
C LEU A 121 7.24 -22.89 -7.46
N ASP A 122 8.32 -23.27 -6.78
CA ASP A 122 9.10 -22.37 -5.96
C ASP A 122 9.18 -21.02 -6.67
N ALA A 123 8.71 -19.94 -6.06
CA ALA A 123 8.62 -18.63 -6.70
C ALA A 123 9.98 -18.19 -7.28
N GLY A 124 11.09 -18.75 -6.74
CA GLY A 124 12.42 -18.65 -7.33
C GLY A 124 12.57 -19.34 -8.69
N VAL A 125 12.03 -20.55 -8.87
CA VAL A 125 12.03 -21.31 -10.13
C VAL A 125 11.18 -20.62 -11.21
N GLU A 126 10.02 -20.08 -10.85
CA GLU A 126 9.17 -19.33 -11.80
C GLU A 126 9.85 -18.03 -12.24
N LEU A 127 10.44 -17.28 -11.30
CA LEU A 127 11.22 -16.08 -11.63
C LEU A 127 12.44 -16.41 -12.50
N LEU A 128 13.18 -17.47 -12.19
CA LEU A 128 14.32 -17.90 -12.99
C LEU A 128 13.89 -18.28 -14.41
N GLY A 129 12.72 -18.91 -14.58
CA GLY A 129 12.13 -19.18 -15.88
C GLY A 129 11.83 -17.90 -16.67
N VAL A 130 11.21 -16.90 -16.04
CA VAL A 130 10.93 -15.60 -16.68
C VAL A 130 12.20 -14.84 -17.04
N LEU A 131 13.23 -14.89 -16.19
CA LEU A 131 14.52 -14.25 -16.46
C LEU A 131 15.28 -14.96 -17.60
N ALA A 132 15.29 -16.30 -17.61
CA ALA A 132 15.88 -17.08 -18.68
C ALA A 132 15.20 -16.79 -20.03
N TRP A 133 13.86 -16.83 -20.05
CA TRP A 133 13.08 -16.42 -21.23
C TRP A 133 13.41 -14.99 -21.67
N GLY A 134 13.51 -14.05 -20.73
CA GLY A 134 13.82 -12.66 -21.02
C GLY A 134 15.22 -12.45 -21.61
N ILE A 135 16.19 -13.28 -21.26
CA ILE A 135 17.53 -13.32 -21.86
C ILE A 135 17.46 -13.92 -23.27
N ASP A 136 16.77 -15.05 -23.43
CA ASP A 136 16.64 -15.76 -24.71
C ASP A 136 15.96 -14.89 -25.77
N GLN A 137 14.92 -14.16 -25.38
CA GLN A 137 14.22 -13.18 -26.23
C GLN A 137 14.94 -11.83 -26.32
N ARG A 138 16.12 -11.69 -25.69
CA ARG A 138 16.95 -10.47 -25.65
C ARG A 138 16.23 -9.21 -25.15
N VAL A 139 15.20 -9.39 -24.32
CA VAL A 139 14.43 -8.32 -23.67
C VAL A 139 15.26 -7.67 -22.57
N ILE A 140 16.03 -8.48 -21.86
CA ILE A 140 16.99 -8.07 -20.84
C ILE A 140 18.35 -8.72 -21.09
N THR A 141 19.40 -8.13 -20.54
CA THR A 141 20.74 -8.72 -20.59
C THR A 141 21.01 -9.67 -19.42
N PRO A 142 21.97 -10.61 -19.52
CA PRO A 142 22.39 -11.45 -18.40
C PRO A 142 22.81 -10.64 -17.17
N SER A 143 23.46 -9.49 -17.38
CA SER A 143 23.85 -8.58 -16.30
C SER A 143 22.66 -7.95 -15.58
N GLU A 144 21.57 -7.69 -16.30
CA GLU A 144 20.32 -7.16 -15.73
C GLU A 144 19.55 -8.24 -15.00
N ALA A 145 19.52 -9.48 -15.52
CA ALA A 145 18.94 -10.63 -14.84
C ALA A 145 19.66 -10.90 -13.50
N ALA A 146 20.99 -10.95 -13.51
CA ALA A 146 21.78 -11.14 -12.29
C ALA A 146 21.55 -10.02 -11.25
N LEU A 147 21.38 -8.78 -11.71
CA LEU A 147 21.03 -7.66 -10.85
C LEU A 147 19.64 -7.83 -10.22
N LEU A 148 18.64 -8.23 -11.01
CA LEU A 148 17.29 -8.48 -10.53
C LEU A 148 17.26 -9.61 -9.50
N THR A 149 17.95 -10.72 -9.76
CA THR A 149 18.04 -11.86 -8.83
C THR A 149 18.65 -11.42 -7.50
N ARG A 150 19.78 -10.72 -7.50
CA ARG A 150 20.42 -10.25 -6.24
C ARG A 150 19.56 -9.27 -5.46
N VAL A 151 18.80 -8.42 -6.16
CA VAL A 151 17.98 -7.39 -5.52
C VAL A 151 16.68 -7.96 -4.94
N TYR A 152 16.02 -8.87 -5.65
CA TYR A 152 14.67 -9.37 -5.30
C TYR A 152 14.65 -10.78 -4.72
N CYS A 153 15.67 -11.59 -4.99
CA CYS A 153 15.84 -12.94 -4.46
C CYS A 153 17.24 -13.11 -3.83
N PRO A 154 17.55 -12.34 -2.76
CA PRO A 154 18.79 -12.53 -2.04
C PRO A 154 18.83 -13.93 -1.40
N ALA A 155 20.03 -14.51 -1.28
CA ALA A 155 20.20 -15.79 -0.61
C ALA A 155 19.78 -15.68 0.88
N PRO A 156 19.37 -16.79 1.53
CA PRO A 156 19.03 -16.76 2.96
C PRO A 156 20.17 -16.17 3.79
N GLY A 157 19.88 -15.07 4.50
CA GLY A 157 20.86 -14.34 5.31
C GLY A 157 21.55 -13.16 4.61
N GLU A 158 21.28 -12.93 3.32
CA GLU A 158 21.77 -11.76 2.59
C GLU A 158 20.74 -10.63 2.53
N ALA A 159 21.23 -9.38 2.54
CA ALA A 159 20.39 -8.20 2.32
C ALA A 159 20.33 -7.86 0.83
N GLY A 160 19.12 -7.72 0.28
CA GLY A 160 18.88 -7.25 -1.08
C GLY A 160 18.93 -5.71 -1.20
N GLY A 161 18.55 -5.20 -2.38
CA GLY A 161 18.30 -3.77 -2.59
C GLY A 161 19.51 -2.85 -2.33
N ALA A 162 19.45 -2.05 -1.27
CA ALA A 162 20.49 -1.05 -0.95
C ALA A 162 21.85 -1.68 -0.68
N ALA A 163 21.90 -2.85 -0.04
CA ALA A 163 23.16 -3.58 0.18
C ALA A 163 23.80 -4.05 -1.15
N VAL A 164 22.99 -4.42 -2.14
CA VAL A 164 23.48 -4.73 -3.49
C VAL A 164 24.01 -3.48 -4.17
N ALA A 165 23.40 -2.32 -3.94
CA ALA A 165 23.88 -1.06 -4.48
C ALA A 165 25.24 -0.65 -3.89
N ASP A 166 25.43 -0.84 -2.59
CA ASP A 166 26.70 -0.63 -1.90
C ASP A 166 27.80 -1.56 -2.44
N GLN A 167 27.47 -2.85 -2.64
CA GLN A 167 28.38 -3.83 -3.26
C GLN A 167 28.77 -3.48 -4.71
N LEU A 168 27.92 -2.75 -5.43
CA LEU A 168 28.17 -2.31 -6.80
C LEU A 168 28.82 -0.92 -6.87
N GLY A 169 29.02 -0.25 -5.73
CA GLY A 169 29.53 1.13 -5.68
C GLY A 169 28.59 2.14 -6.34
N LEU A 170 27.28 1.86 -6.38
CA LEU A 170 26.28 2.70 -7.04
C LEU A 170 25.27 3.25 -6.03
N PRO A 171 24.75 4.47 -6.24
CA PRO A 171 23.62 4.95 -5.44
C PRO A 171 22.39 4.05 -5.60
N TRP A 172 21.72 3.74 -4.50
CA TRP A 172 20.48 2.94 -4.50
C TRP A 172 19.42 3.42 -5.52
N PRO A 173 19.14 4.73 -5.67
CA PRO A 173 18.20 5.21 -6.69
C PRO A 173 18.55 4.77 -8.12
N THR A 174 19.86 4.73 -8.45
CA THR A 174 20.35 4.30 -9.77
C THR A 174 20.11 2.81 -9.99
N VAL A 175 20.41 1.98 -8.98
CA VAL A 175 20.14 0.52 -9.03
C VAL A 175 18.64 0.26 -9.16
N ARG A 176 17.82 0.90 -8.32
CA ARG A 176 16.36 0.80 -8.38
C ARG A 176 15.80 1.22 -9.75
N GLN A 177 16.33 2.29 -10.35
CA GLN A 177 15.89 2.74 -11.67
C GLN A 177 16.22 1.71 -12.75
N ARG A 178 17.42 1.11 -12.71
CA ARG A 178 17.82 0.04 -13.65
C ARG A 178 16.92 -1.18 -13.51
N CYS A 179 16.66 -1.65 -12.29
CA CYS A 179 15.74 -2.75 -12.02
C CYS A 179 14.33 -2.44 -12.55
N SER A 180 13.81 -1.24 -12.28
CA SER A 180 12.49 -0.81 -12.76
C SER A 180 12.38 -0.79 -14.29
N ARG A 181 13.44 -0.39 -15.01
CA ARG A 181 13.46 -0.40 -16.47
C ARG A 181 13.50 -1.82 -17.04
N ALA A 182 14.30 -2.70 -16.44
CA ALA A 182 14.37 -4.11 -16.84
C ALA A 182 13.03 -4.83 -16.60
N VAL A 183 12.42 -4.66 -15.42
CA VAL A 183 11.10 -5.23 -15.08
C VAL A 183 10.01 -4.72 -16.03
N ARG A 184 9.99 -3.43 -16.35
CA ARG A 184 9.01 -2.89 -17.31
C ARG A 184 9.16 -3.46 -18.71
N ARG A 185 10.40 -3.67 -19.18
CA ARG A 185 10.65 -4.32 -20.47
C ARG A 185 10.16 -5.77 -20.47
N LEU A 186 10.45 -6.53 -19.41
CA LEU A 186 9.94 -7.89 -19.24
C LEU A 186 8.41 -7.91 -19.23
N ALA A 187 7.77 -7.08 -18.41
CA ALA A 187 6.31 -7.02 -18.33
C ALA A 187 5.67 -6.70 -19.68
N SER A 188 6.20 -5.71 -20.41
CA SER A 188 5.71 -5.37 -21.75
C SER A 188 5.88 -6.51 -22.75
N ALA A 189 6.99 -7.26 -22.68
CA ALA A 189 7.26 -8.35 -23.61
C ALA A 189 6.38 -9.58 -23.31
N VAL A 190 6.19 -9.92 -22.04
CA VAL A 190 5.29 -11.01 -21.62
C VAL A 190 3.84 -10.70 -22.02
N SER A 191 3.38 -9.46 -21.80
CA SER A 191 2.06 -9.05 -22.26
C SER A 191 1.92 -9.12 -23.77
N ALA A 192 2.95 -8.76 -24.55
CA ALA A 192 2.89 -8.87 -26.01
C ALA A 192 2.78 -10.32 -26.50
N VAL A 193 3.47 -11.26 -25.85
CA VAL A 193 3.39 -12.70 -26.19
C VAL A 193 2.04 -13.31 -25.80
N GLY A 194 1.47 -12.91 -24.66
CA GLY A 194 0.16 -13.38 -24.22
C GLY A 194 -1.03 -12.90 -25.08
N HIS A 195 -0.85 -11.88 -25.94
CA HIS A 195 -1.88 -11.42 -26.88
C HIS A 195 -1.76 -12.05 -28.28
N CYS A 196 -0.72 -12.86 -28.54
CA CYS A 196 -0.48 -13.53 -29.82
C CYS A 196 -0.67 -15.05 -29.76
N ALA A 197 -1.03 -15.60 -28.59
CA ALA A 197 -1.41 -16.99 -28.39
C ALA A 197 -2.94 -17.09 -28.29
#